data_AF-A0AAN0MDV5-F1
#
_entry.id   AF-A0AAN0MDV5-F1
#
_cell.length_a   1.000
_cell.length_b   1.000
_cell.length_c   1.000
_cell.angle_alpha   90.00
_cell.angle_beta   90.00
_cell.angle_gamma   90.00
#
_symmetry.space_group_name_H-M   'P 1'
#
loop_
_entity.id
_entity.type
_entity.pdbx_description
1 polymer ?
#
loop_
_entity_poly.entity_id
_entity_poly.type
_entity_poly.pdbx_seq_one_letter_code
_entity_poly.pdbx_strand_id
1 'polypeptide(L)'
;MLRRIFVFAAILAGSTTAISQEVRLKTDAARDALDDASLLRQLDDDADPQDYVAAARADYRRLLTALYAEGFYGGTVSITVNGTEAAALSPLAAPGAINEVVITVDPGPRFRFGQTNIEPVAPATAIPRQLCHRRSGRSRRNQARGVRRDRGLARCGSCQGTRHGSTGDGTA
;
A
#
# COMPACT_ATOMS: atom_id res chain seq x y z
N MET A 1 23.72 5.10 -76.90
CA MET A 1 22.41 5.76 -76.64
C MET A 1 21.40 4.69 -76.22
N LEU A 2 21.06 4.53 -74.93
CA LEU A 2 19.70 4.13 -74.50
C LEU A 2 19.47 4.31 -72.99
N ARG A 3 18.68 5.35 -72.69
CA ARG A 3 17.72 5.61 -71.59
C ARG A 3 17.95 5.00 -70.19
N ARG A 4 18.17 5.95 -69.27
CA ARG A 4 17.87 5.94 -67.82
C ARG A 4 16.42 5.52 -67.54
N ILE A 5 16.21 4.67 -66.53
CA ILE A 5 14.94 4.56 -65.81
C ILE A 5 15.27 4.57 -64.31
N PHE A 6 15.03 5.73 -63.68
CA PHE A 6 14.95 5.89 -62.23
C PHE A 6 13.65 5.24 -61.77
N VAL A 7 13.72 4.16 -61.01
CA VAL A 7 12.56 3.63 -60.28
C VAL A 7 12.51 4.33 -58.92
N PHE A 8 11.65 5.35 -58.84
CA PHE A 8 11.22 5.97 -57.59
C PHE A 8 10.28 4.97 -56.89
N ALA A 9 10.78 4.23 -55.91
CA ALA A 9 9.96 3.44 -55.02
C ALA A 9 9.24 4.40 -54.05
N ALA A 10 7.97 4.70 -54.36
CA ALA A 10 7.08 5.42 -53.48
C ALA A 10 6.70 4.51 -52.30
N ILE A 11 7.38 4.71 -51.17
CA ILE A 11 6.97 4.14 -49.88
C ILE A 11 5.69 4.87 -49.47
N LEU A 12 4.53 4.24 -49.66
CA LEU A 12 3.30 4.66 -48.98
C LEU A 12 3.48 4.40 -47.49
N ALA A 13 3.84 5.44 -46.75
CA ALA A 13 3.70 5.46 -45.30
C ALA A 13 2.21 5.42 -44.95
N GLY A 14 1.71 4.24 -44.61
CA GLY A 14 0.42 4.10 -43.94
C GLY A 14 0.55 4.66 -42.53
N SER A 15 0.00 5.85 -42.28
CA SER A 15 -0.12 6.40 -40.93
C SER A 15 -1.20 5.61 -40.20
N THR A 16 -0.84 4.56 -39.48
CA THR A 16 -1.73 3.97 -38.47
C THR A 16 -1.91 5.03 -37.39
N THR A 17 -3.05 5.70 -37.37
CA THR A 17 -3.43 6.56 -36.24
C THR A 17 -3.69 5.63 -35.05
N ALA A 18 -2.73 5.57 -34.13
CA ALA A 18 -2.94 4.93 -32.84
C ALA A 18 -4.07 5.68 -32.12
N ILE A 19 -5.18 4.99 -31.83
CA ILE A 19 -6.18 5.49 -30.90
C ILE A 19 -5.55 5.34 -29.52
N SER A 20 -5.03 6.41 -28.95
CA SER A 20 -4.51 6.41 -27.59
C SER A 20 -5.69 6.39 -26.62
N GLN A 21 -5.71 5.39 -25.75
CA GLN A 21 -6.75 5.20 -24.75
C GLN A 21 -6.44 6.12 -23.57
N GLU A 22 -7.24 7.17 -23.39
CA GLU A 22 -6.90 8.20 -22.40
C GLU A 22 -7.42 7.84 -21.01
N VAL A 23 -6.49 7.56 -20.09
CA VAL A 23 -6.78 7.40 -18.65
C VAL A 23 -6.56 8.72 -17.92
N ARG A 24 -7.64 9.35 -17.47
CA ARG A 24 -7.60 10.65 -16.79
C ARG A 24 -7.81 10.50 -15.28
N LEU A 25 -6.88 11.00 -14.47
CA LEU A 25 -7.06 11.17 -13.02
C LEU A 25 -7.45 12.61 -12.67
N LYS A 26 -8.62 12.78 -12.06
CA LYS A 26 -9.15 14.05 -11.54
C LYS A 26 -9.16 14.00 -10.01
N THR A 27 -8.32 14.82 -9.39
CA THR A 27 -8.21 14.96 -7.94
C THR A 27 -7.50 16.28 -7.60
N ASP A 28 -7.74 16.81 -6.42
CA ASP A 28 -7.14 18.04 -5.90
C ASP A 28 -5.99 17.79 -4.88
N ALA A 29 -5.87 16.56 -4.36
CA ALA A 29 -4.83 16.17 -3.41
C ALA A 29 -4.37 14.71 -3.63
N ALA A 30 -3.25 14.34 -3.01
CA ALA A 30 -2.68 12.98 -3.06
C ALA A 30 -2.43 12.43 -4.48
N ARG A 31 -2.23 13.31 -5.48
CA ARG A 31 -2.15 12.91 -6.90
C ARG A 31 -1.09 11.85 -7.15
N ASP A 32 0.13 12.05 -6.65
CA ASP A 32 1.24 11.11 -6.86
C ASP A 32 0.96 9.74 -6.22
N ALA A 33 0.45 9.71 -4.99
CA ALA A 33 0.09 8.48 -4.31
C ALA A 33 -1.05 7.72 -5.01
N LEU A 34 -2.01 8.44 -5.59
CA LEU A 34 -3.10 7.87 -6.37
C LEU A 34 -2.59 7.35 -7.73
N ASP A 35 -1.70 8.06 -8.38
CA ASP A 35 -1.05 7.64 -9.62
C ASP A 35 -0.25 6.35 -9.41
N ASP A 36 0.58 6.30 -8.38
CA ASP A 36 1.38 5.12 -8.02
C ASP A 36 0.51 3.91 -7.64
N ALA A 37 -0.64 4.15 -7.01
CA ALA A 37 -1.52 3.07 -6.56
C ALA A 37 -2.37 2.47 -7.70
N SER A 38 -2.72 3.26 -8.71
CA SER A 38 -3.65 2.88 -9.78
C SER A 38 -3.06 1.87 -10.75
N LEU A 39 -3.75 0.74 -10.92
CA LEU A 39 -3.45 -0.21 -11.99
C LEU A 39 -3.78 0.37 -13.35
N LEU A 40 -4.88 1.13 -13.48
CA LEU A 40 -5.26 1.80 -14.73
C LEU A 40 -4.15 2.69 -15.28
N ARG A 41 -3.33 3.29 -14.42
CA ARG A 41 -2.18 4.12 -14.81
C ARG A 41 -0.91 3.34 -15.14
N GLN A 42 -0.91 2.04 -14.84
CA GLN A 42 0.20 1.13 -15.10
C GLN A 42 -0.04 0.23 -16.32
N LEU A 43 -1.24 0.24 -16.90
CA LEU A 43 -1.49 -0.51 -18.14
C LEU A 43 -0.78 0.14 -19.32
N ASP A 44 -0.34 -0.73 -20.23
CA ASP A 44 0.13 -0.33 -21.55
C ASP A 44 -1.04 0.16 -22.42
N ASP A 45 -0.75 1.05 -23.38
CA ASP A 45 -1.76 1.67 -24.24
C ASP A 45 -2.48 0.68 -25.19
N ASP A 46 -1.96 -0.54 -25.33
CA ASP A 46 -2.47 -1.62 -26.18
C ASP A 46 -3.14 -2.76 -25.39
N ALA A 47 -3.42 -2.54 -24.10
CA ALA A 47 -4.10 -3.53 -23.27
C ALA A 47 -5.52 -3.89 -23.76
N ASP A 48 -5.95 -5.12 -23.46
CA ASP A 48 -7.26 -5.59 -23.86
C ASP A 48 -8.38 -4.85 -23.09
N PRO A 49 -9.56 -4.62 -23.70
CA PRO A 49 -10.69 -3.97 -23.02
C PRO A 49 -11.09 -4.62 -21.69
N GLN A 50 -10.90 -5.94 -21.58
CA GLN A 50 -11.19 -6.68 -20.36
C GLN A 50 -10.22 -6.33 -19.23
N ASP A 51 -8.96 -6.05 -19.54
CA ASP A 51 -7.94 -5.68 -18.56
C ASP A 51 -8.21 -4.30 -17.97
N TYR A 52 -8.67 -3.34 -18.79
CA TYR A 52 -9.13 -2.04 -18.30
C TYR A 52 -10.30 -2.18 -17.32
N VAL A 53 -11.30 -3.01 -17.64
CA VAL A 53 -12.45 -3.23 -16.73
C VAL A 53 -11.99 -3.91 -15.44
N ALA A 54 -11.09 -4.90 -15.53
CA ALA A 54 -10.54 -5.58 -14.36
C ALA A 54 -9.73 -4.61 -13.47
N ALA A 55 -8.85 -3.80 -14.07
CA ALA A 55 -8.04 -2.81 -13.39
C ALA A 55 -8.90 -1.72 -12.73
N ALA A 56 -9.87 -1.17 -13.45
CA ALA A 56 -10.81 -0.18 -12.93
C ALA A 56 -11.54 -0.67 -11.68
N ARG A 57 -12.02 -1.93 -11.70
CA ARG A 57 -12.71 -2.53 -10.56
C ARG A 57 -11.77 -2.81 -9.38
N ALA A 58 -10.53 -3.20 -9.65
CA ALA A 58 -9.54 -3.42 -8.60
C ALA A 58 -9.09 -2.10 -7.95
N ASP A 59 -9.05 -1.01 -8.73
CA ASP A 59 -8.56 0.29 -8.31
C ASP A 59 -9.40 0.95 -7.24
N TYR A 60 -10.71 0.69 -7.16
CA TYR A 60 -11.56 1.23 -6.07
C TYR A 60 -10.93 1.02 -4.68
N ARG A 61 -10.49 -0.21 -4.38
CA ARG A 61 -9.89 -0.52 -3.08
C ARG A 61 -8.47 0.05 -2.97
N ARG A 62 -7.70 0.02 -4.07
CA ARG A 62 -6.30 0.47 -4.07
C ARG A 62 -6.20 1.97 -3.84
N LEU A 63 -6.99 2.75 -4.57
CA LEU A 63 -7.07 4.20 -4.43
C LEU A 63 -7.60 4.59 -3.05
N LEU A 64 -8.63 3.92 -2.54
CA LEU A 64 -9.13 4.17 -1.19
C LEU A 64 -8.05 3.89 -0.13
N THR A 65 -7.27 2.82 -0.31
CA THR A 65 -6.15 2.49 0.60
C THR A 65 -5.05 3.56 0.55
N ALA A 66 -4.74 4.08 -0.65
CA ALA A 66 -3.77 5.17 -0.82
C ALA A 66 -4.25 6.46 -0.13
N LEU A 67 -5.54 6.82 -0.27
CA LEU A 67 -6.13 7.94 0.44
C LEU A 67 -5.98 7.80 1.95
N TYR A 68 -6.24 6.61 2.49
CA TYR A 68 -6.10 6.35 3.93
C TYR A 68 -4.64 6.46 4.39
N ALA A 69 -3.68 5.99 3.60
CA ALA A 69 -2.26 6.14 3.90
C ALA A 69 -1.85 7.62 3.97
N GLU A 70 -2.46 8.48 3.15
CA GLU A 70 -2.24 9.93 3.16
C GLU A 70 -3.05 10.69 4.22
N GLY A 71 -3.95 10.00 4.93
CA GLY A 71 -4.79 10.56 6.01
C GLY A 71 -6.15 11.10 5.55
N PHE A 72 -6.60 10.76 4.35
CA PHE A 72 -7.90 11.12 3.78
C PHE A 72 -8.94 10.02 4.03
N TYR A 73 -9.44 9.93 5.26
CA TYR A 73 -10.37 8.85 5.66
C TYR A 73 -11.81 9.02 5.13
N GLY A 74 -12.18 10.24 4.72
CA GLY A 74 -13.50 10.56 4.16
C GLY A 74 -13.56 10.58 2.64
N GLY A 75 -12.49 10.14 1.96
CA GLY A 75 -12.40 10.24 0.52
C GLY A 75 -13.38 9.32 -0.23
N THR A 76 -13.81 9.76 -1.41
CA THR A 76 -14.67 9.01 -2.31
C THR A 76 -14.00 8.83 -3.68
N VAL A 77 -14.29 7.70 -4.33
CA VAL A 77 -13.69 7.31 -5.61
C VAL A 77 -14.81 6.88 -6.56
N SER A 78 -14.85 7.47 -7.75
CA SER A 78 -15.67 7.04 -8.88
C SER A 78 -14.76 6.75 -10.07
N ILE A 79 -15.02 5.66 -10.77
CA ILE A 79 -14.25 5.23 -11.94
C ILE A 79 -15.24 4.92 -13.05
N THR A 80 -15.22 5.71 -14.10
CA THR A 80 -16.06 5.50 -15.27
C THR A 80 -15.25 5.02 -16.46
N VAL A 81 -15.83 4.09 -17.20
CA VAL A 81 -15.29 3.52 -18.43
C VAL A 81 -16.32 3.79 -19.52
N ASN A 82 -15.97 4.59 -20.52
CA ASN A 82 -16.90 5.10 -21.53
C ASN A 82 -18.17 5.71 -20.90
N GLY A 83 -18.01 6.43 -19.78
CA GLY A 83 -19.12 7.06 -19.05
C GLY A 83 -19.97 6.12 -18.18
N THR A 84 -19.71 4.79 -18.19
CA THR A 84 -20.39 3.83 -17.32
C THR A 84 -19.52 3.50 -16.11
N GLU A 85 -20.10 3.51 -14.90
CA GLU A 85 -19.35 3.19 -13.68
C GLU A 85 -18.78 1.76 -13.75
N ALA A 86 -17.49 1.58 -13.47
CA ALA A 86 -16.81 0.31 -13.62
C ALA A 86 -17.41 -0.79 -12.72
N ALA A 87 -17.96 -0.41 -11.57
CA ALA A 87 -18.69 -1.32 -10.68
C ALA A 87 -19.96 -1.92 -11.32
N ALA A 88 -20.57 -1.23 -12.29
CA ALA A 88 -21.76 -1.69 -13.01
C ALA A 88 -21.42 -2.56 -14.24
N LEU A 89 -20.17 -2.54 -14.71
CA LEU A 89 -19.74 -3.34 -15.85
C LEU A 89 -19.58 -4.82 -15.48
N SER A 90 -20.01 -5.70 -16.39
CA SER A 90 -19.78 -7.13 -16.25
C SER A 90 -18.28 -7.42 -16.35
N PRO A 91 -17.69 -8.20 -15.42
CA PRO A 91 -16.26 -8.53 -15.48
C PRO A 91 -15.92 -9.56 -16.57
N LEU A 92 -16.93 -10.19 -17.18
CA LEU A 92 -16.77 -11.16 -18.28
C LEU A 92 -17.31 -10.66 -19.63
N ALA A 93 -17.97 -9.50 -19.65
CA ALA A 93 -18.54 -8.92 -20.86
C ALA A 93 -18.18 -7.43 -20.90
N ALA A 94 -16.88 -7.17 -21.12
CA ALA A 94 -16.38 -5.82 -21.34
C ALA A 94 -16.91 -5.26 -22.67
N PRO A 95 -17.04 -3.93 -22.80
CA PRO A 95 -17.33 -3.29 -24.07
C PRO A 95 -16.29 -3.65 -25.13
N GLY A 96 -16.68 -3.69 -26.41
CA GLY A 96 -15.78 -4.05 -27.51
C GLY A 96 -14.62 -3.07 -27.73
N ALA A 97 -14.70 -1.85 -27.17
CA ALA A 97 -13.62 -0.86 -27.18
C ALA A 97 -13.68 0.02 -25.94
N ILE A 98 -12.52 0.42 -25.44
CA ILE A 98 -12.37 1.40 -24.37
C ILE A 98 -11.83 2.68 -24.99
N ASN A 99 -12.63 3.75 -24.97
CA ASN A 99 -12.24 5.05 -25.53
C ASN A 99 -11.78 6.01 -24.44
N GLU A 100 -12.40 5.95 -23.27
CA GLU A 100 -12.09 6.85 -22.16
C GLU A 100 -12.24 6.11 -20.83
N VAL A 101 -11.27 6.34 -19.94
CA VAL A 101 -11.38 5.96 -18.53
C VAL A 101 -11.13 7.20 -17.66
N VAL A 102 -12.09 7.53 -16.80
CA VAL A 102 -11.98 8.68 -15.90
C VAL A 102 -12.03 8.21 -14.46
N ILE A 103 -10.94 8.46 -13.74
CA ILE A 103 -10.83 8.28 -12.30
C ILE A 103 -11.11 9.63 -11.66
N THR A 104 -12.21 9.74 -10.91
CA THR A 104 -12.56 10.93 -10.14
C THR A 104 -12.44 10.63 -8.66
N VAL A 105 -11.60 11.39 -7.97
CA VAL A 105 -11.35 11.24 -6.55
C VAL A 105 -11.63 12.57 -5.86
N ASP A 106 -12.54 12.53 -4.89
CA ASP A 106 -12.73 13.59 -3.90
C ASP A 106 -12.08 13.11 -2.59
N PRO A 107 -10.87 13.58 -2.22
CA PRO A 107 -10.18 13.15 -1.01
C PRO A 107 -10.88 13.58 0.28
N GLY A 108 -11.70 14.64 0.25
CA GLY A 108 -12.23 15.26 1.45
C GLY A 108 -11.15 15.88 2.36
N PRO A 109 -11.48 16.20 3.63
CA PRO A 109 -10.53 16.82 4.54
C PRO A 109 -9.45 15.83 5.00
N ARG A 110 -8.20 16.30 5.04
CA ARG A 110 -7.10 15.53 5.63
C ARG A 110 -7.24 15.47 7.14
N PHE A 111 -7.31 14.27 7.70
CA PHE A 111 -7.41 14.07 9.13
C PHE A 111 -6.07 14.37 9.82
N ARG A 112 -6.14 14.97 11.01
CA ARG A 112 -4.99 15.19 11.89
C ARG A 112 -5.32 14.62 13.25
N PHE A 113 -4.42 13.83 13.81
CA PHE A 113 -4.55 13.38 15.19
C PHE A 113 -4.51 14.59 16.12
N GLY A 114 -5.44 14.65 17.06
CA GLY A 114 -5.40 15.61 18.15
C GLY A 114 -4.24 15.33 19.11
N GLN A 115 -3.87 16.33 19.92
CA GLN A 115 -2.91 16.12 20.99
C GLN A 115 -3.44 15.06 21.96
N THR A 116 -2.68 13.98 22.12
CA THR A 116 -2.97 12.93 23.11
C THR A 116 -2.03 13.12 24.29
N ASN A 117 -2.56 13.44 25.46
CA ASN A 117 -1.79 13.47 26.69
C ASN A 117 -1.94 12.13 27.41
N ILE A 118 -0.82 11.43 27.61
CA ILE A 118 -0.77 10.16 28.33
C ILE A 118 -0.23 10.47 29.72
N GLU A 119 -1.13 10.60 30.69
CA GLU A 119 -0.74 10.79 32.08
C GLU A 119 -0.25 9.47 32.71
N PRO A 120 0.75 9.51 33.61
CA PRO A 120 1.19 8.34 34.35
C PRO A 120 0.02 7.68 35.07
N VAL A 121 -0.05 6.36 34.95
CA VAL A 121 -0.97 5.54 35.74
C VAL A 121 -0.74 5.85 37.22
N ALA A 122 -1.81 6.12 37.97
CA ALA A 122 -1.75 6.56 39.36
C ALA A 122 -0.73 5.74 40.18
N PRO A 123 0.12 6.37 41.03
CA PRO A 123 1.27 5.73 41.68
C PRO A 123 0.99 4.44 42.47
N ALA A 124 -0.27 4.18 42.81
CA ALA A 124 -0.71 3.00 43.57
C ALA A 124 -1.37 1.91 42.71
N THR A 125 -1.31 1.99 41.38
CA THR A 125 -1.93 0.98 40.53
C THR A 125 -1.08 -0.28 40.53
N ALA A 126 -1.52 -1.29 41.28
CA ALA A 126 -0.92 -2.61 41.27
C ALA A 126 -1.16 -3.26 39.89
N ILE A 127 -0.15 -3.22 39.02
CA ILE A 127 -0.17 -3.94 37.75
C ILE A 127 -0.17 -5.44 38.07
N PRO A 128 -1.20 -6.21 37.67
CA PRO A 128 -1.21 -7.66 37.83
C PRO A 128 0.04 -8.26 37.18
N ARG A 129 0.68 -9.26 37.82
CA ARG A 129 1.92 -9.90 37.33
C ARG A 129 1.82 -10.38 35.87
N GLN A 130 0.63 -10.73 35.43
CA GLN A 130 0.29 -11.14 34.07
C GLN A 130 0.40 -10.03 33.00
N LEU A 131 0.34 -8.76 33.41
CA LEU A 131 0.59 -7.58 32.57
C LEU A 131 2.04 -7.07 32.67
N CYS A 132 2.83 -7.55 33.63
CA CYS A 132 4.27 -7.30 33.64
C CYS A 132 4.89 -7.96 32.42
N HIS A 133 5.62 -7.18 31.61
CA HIS A 133 6.27 -7.65 30.39
C HIS A 133 6.99 -8.99 30.62
N ARG A 134 6.44 -10.07 30.04
CA ARG A 134 7.09 -11.37 30.02
C ARG A 134 8.43 -11.18 29.31
N ARG A 135 9.53 -11.48 30.00
CA ARG A 135 10.91 -11.42 29.45
C ARG A 135 10.87 -11.79 27.97
N SER A 136 11.30 -10.86 27.12
CA SER A 136 11.39 -11.08 25.68
C SER A 136 12.06 -12.44 25.43
N GLY A 137 11.29 -13.37 24.88
CA GLY A 137 11.86 -14.63 24.42
C GLY A 137 12.89 -14.27 23.37
N ARG A 138 14.17 -14.54 23.63
CA ARG A 138 15.20 -14.43 22.59
C ARG A 138 14.78 -15.40 21.48
N SER A 139 14.26 -14.86 20.39
CA SER A 139 14.14 -15.60 19.13
C SER A 139 15.51 -16.22 18.86
N ARG A 140 15.55 -17.54 18.71
CA ARG A 140 16.76 -18.25 18.31
C ARG A 140 17.13 -17.74 16.92
N ARG A 141 18.03 -16.76 16.91
CA ARG A 141 18.66 -16.26 15.71
C ARG A 141 19.46 -17.43 15.13
N ASN A 142 19.02 -17.97 14.00
CA ASN A 142 19.84 -18.88 13.21
C ASN A 142 21.15 -18.15 12.92
N GLN A 143 22.24 -18.65 13.50
CA GLN A 143 23.56 -18.06 13.40
C GLN A 143 24.11 -18.32 12.00
N ALA A 144 23.88 -17.38 11.09
CA ALA A 144 24.80 -17.17 9.98
C ALA A 144 26.10 -16.58 10.55
N ARG A 145 27.21 -17.13 10.09
CA ARG A 145 28.56 -16.96 10.61
C ARG A 145 29.01 -15.49 10.70
N GLY A 146 29.65 -15.17 11.83
CA GLY A 146 30.81 -14.27 11.89
C GLY A 146 30.58 -12.77 11.76
N VAL A 147 30.17 -12.10 12.86
CA VAL A 147 30.53 -10.69 13.09
C VAL A 147 30.99 -10.55 14.54
N ARG A 148 32.28 -10.23 14.73
CA ARG A 148 32.84 -9.81 16.03
C ARG A 148 32.13 -8.53 16.45
N ARG A 149 31.51 -8.53 17.63
CA ARG A 149 30.97 -7.31 18.27
C ARG A 149 31.73 -7.06 19.56
N ASP A 150 32.41 -5.92 19.60
CA ASP A 150 33.01 -5.38 20.81
C ASP A 150 31.91 -5.01 21.82
N ARG A 151 32.25 -5.28 23.08
CA ARG A 151 31.35 -5.26 24.22
C ARG A 151 31.20 -3.84 24.75
N GLY A 152 29.95 -3.42 24.89
CA GLY A 152 29.56 -2.25 25.68
C GLY A 152 28.08 -2.31 26.02
N LEU A 153 27.68 -3.20 26.93
CA LEU A 153 26.35 -3.13 27.56
C LEU A 153 26.52 -3.05 29.08
N ALA A 154 26.00 -1.96 29.63
CA ALA A 154 25.85 -1.71 31.05
C ALA A 154 25.09 -2.87 31.73
N ARG A 155 25.61 -3.32 32.87
CA ARG A 155 25.01 -4.38 33.68
C ARG A 155 23.86 -3.80 34.49
N CYS A 156 22.70 -4.44 34.42
CA CYS A 156 21.58 -4.19 35.32
C CYS A 156 21.89 -4.84 36.67
N GLY A 157 21.80 -4.06 37.75
CA GLY A 157 22.12 -4.48 39.11
C GLY A 157 21.28 -5.68 39.57
N SER A 158 21.93 -6.56 40.34
CA SER A 158 21.38 -7.81 40.86
C SER A 158 20.19 -7.58 41.80
N CYS A 159 19.02 -8.12 41.45
CA CYS A 159 17.96 -8.39 42.43
C CYS A 159 18.33 -9.66 43.22
N GLN A 160 18.90 -9.49 44.41
CA GLN A 160 19.09 -10.58 45.37
C GLN A 160 17.73 -10.93 46.00
N GLY A 161 17.27 -12.15 45.71
CA GLY A 161 16.13 -12.75 46.40
C GLY A 161 16.52 -13.12 47.83
N THR A 162 15.81 -12.56 48.80
CA THR A 162 15.82 -13.00 50.19
C THR A 162 15.31 -14.43 50.27
N ARG A 163 16.13 -15.34 50.81
CA ARG A 163 15.70 -16.71 51.13
C ARG A 163 14.75 -16.62 52.33
N HIS A 164 13.49 -16.95 52.10
CA HIS A 164 12.53 -17.15 53.16
C HIS A 164 12.84 -18.51 53.80
N GLY A 165 13.37 -18.50 55.03
CA GLY A 165 13.53 -19.71 55.84
C GLY A 165 12.16 -20.29 56.17
N SER A 166 11.95 -21.56 55.82
CA SER A 166 10.82 -22.37 56.27
C SER A 166 11.23 -23.10 57.54
N THR A 167 10.75 -22.62 58.69
CA THR A 167 10.71 -23.38 59.93
C THR A 167 9.42 -24.21 59.92
N GLY A 168 9.51 -25.53 60.09
CA GLY A 168 8.34 -26.38 60.35
C GLY A 168 8.64 -27.88 60.39
N ASP A 169 8.15 -28.51 61.46
CA ASP A 169 7.98 -29.95 61.79
C ASP A 169 9.22 -30.71 62.27
N GLY A 170 9.29 -31.28 63.49
CA GLY A 170 8.33 -32.12 64.23
C GLY A 170 8.96 -33.54 64.29
N THR A 171 9.10 -34.31 65.37
CA THR A 171 8.32 -34.54 66.60
C THR A 171 9.19 -35.36 67.59
N ALA A 172 8.72 -35.46 68.83
CA ALA A 172 9.16 -36.40 69.86
C ALA A 172 8.97 -37.87 69.48
#